data_AF-M8C2J5-F1
#
_entry.id   AF-M8C2J5-F1
#
_cell.length_a   1.000
_cell.length_b   1.000
_cell.length_c   1.000
_cell.angle_alpha   90.00
_cell.angle_beta   90.00
_cell.angle_gamma   90.00
#
_symmetry.space_group_name_H-M   'P 1'
#
loop_
_entity.id
_entity.type
_entity.pdbx_description
1 polymer ?
#
loop_
_entity_poly.entity_id
_entity_poly.type
_entity_poly.pdbx_seq_one_letter_code
_entity_poly.pdbx_strand_id
1 'polypeptide(L)'
;MASGPTSSGGSHSRRGLISCLHSLKCRDEDAPLPHDDDLRQATHQLIVGLYDEAFRRLRLSCKAMPDLYGLLSTRGLCLGLLDPVSNIILNTIVLLDPKTKPPKDDYYYDVDAAPPAAKRRCRPGFDPWHEVACRSTHSLMAFLVAYFGCINEPQAFRYLYRANANLNLAVMLVQHDLFHAEPEALDPESDRTRAALKWAATSAGDDSSATLARVMAIRLKHADLDLVKKKLFSATPLH
;
A
#
# COMPACT_ATOMS: atom_id res chain seq x y z
N MET A 1 65.39 16.51 -10.06
CA MET A 1 64.62 15.83 -11.12
C MET A 1 63.84 14.70 -10.47
N ALA A 2 62.52 14.74 -10.62
CA ALA A 2 61.52 13.65 -10.59
C ALA A 2 61.55 12.62 -9.44
N SER A 3 60.47 12.17 -8.82
CA SER A 3 59.03 12.46 -8.82
C SER A 3 58.47 11.61 -7.66
N GLY A 4 57.57 12.14 -6.83
CA GLY A 4 56.83 11.32 -5.86
C GLY A 4 55.71 10.51 -6.53
N PRO A 5 55.05 9.59 -5.82
CA PRO A 5 53.69 9.19 -6.13
C PRO A 5 52.71 9.85 -5.16
N THR A 6 51.90 10.71 -5.75
CA THR A 6 50.62 11.20 -5.26
C THR A 6 49.57 10.10 -5.26
N SER A 7 48.66 10.17 -4.28
CA SER A 7 47.20 9.95 -4.41
C SER A 7 46.69 8.55 -4.78
N SER A 8 45.80 8.01 -3.94
CA SER A 8 44.36 8.06 -4.24
C SER A 8 43.55 7.46 -3.10
N GLY A 9 42.88 8.33 -2.34
CA GLY A 9 41.80 7.94 -1.45
C GLY A 9 40.62 7.45 -2.29
N GLY A 10 40.39 6.14 -2.28
CA GLY A 10 39.17 5.55 -2.78
C GLY A 10 38.05 5.77 -1.78
N SER A 11 37.36 6.91 -1.87
CA SER A 11 36.02 7.06 -1.32
C SER A 11 35.12 6.04 -2.02
N HIS A 12 34.93 4.89 -1.39
CA HIS A 12 33.96 3.89 -1.81
C HIS A 12 32.55 4.44 -1.60
N SER A 13 32.08 5.27 -2.54
CA SER A 13 30.67 5.55 -2.72
C SER A 13 30.00 4.28 -3.25
N ARG A 14 29.74 3.32 -2.35
CA ARG A 14 28.94 2.14 -2.65
C ARG A 14 27.48 2.58 -2.57
N ARG A 15 26.95 3.06 -3.70
CA ARG A 15 25.51 3.24 -3.87
C ARG A 15 24.84 1.87 -3.67
N GLY A 16 23.73 1.88 -2.94
CA GLY A 16 22.99 0.68 -2.56
C GLY A 16 22.74 -0.28 -3.73
N LEU A 17 23.03 -1.57 -3.50
CA LEU A 17 22.93 -2.65 -4.48
C LEU A 17 21.47 -2.90 -4.94
N ILE A 18 20.49 -2.43 -4.17
CA ILE A 18 19.06 -2.56 -4.48
C ILE A 18 18.57 -1.36 -5.30
N SER A 19 19.09 -0.15 -5.04
CA SER A 19 18.73 1.07 -5.73
C SER A 19 19.39 1.25 -7.10
N CYS A 20 20.47 0.55 -7.43
CA CYS A 20 21.21 0.74 -8.69
C CYS A 20 20.81 -0.28 -9.76
N LEU A 21 20.47 0.23 -10.96
CA LEU A 21 20.06 -0.55 -12.14
C LEU A 21 21.17 -1.45 -12.72
N HIS A 22 22.40 -1.38 -12.21
CA HIS A 22 23.54 -2.16 -12.71
C HIS A 22 24.42 -2.64 -11.55
N SER A 23 24.09 -3.78 -10.96
CA SER A 23 25.09 -4.57 -10.22
C SER A 23 25.76 -5.50 -11.23
N LEU A 24 26.97 -5.15 -11.67
CA LEU A 24 27.77 -5.87 -12.68
C LEU A 24 28.21 -7.30 -12.25
N LYS A 25 27.61 -7.89 -11.22
CA LYS A 25 27.85 -9.26 -10.74
C LYS A 25 26.58 -9.82 -10.12
N CYS A 26 25.69 -10.34 -10.95
CA CYS A 26 24.45 -10.99 -10.55
C CYS A 26 24.57 -12.50 -10.86
N ARG A 27 24.27 -13.36 -9.88
CA ARG A 27 24.09 -14.81 -10.10
C ARG A 27 22.76 -15.02 -10.85
N ASP A 28 22.49 -16.20 -11.41
CA ASP A 28 21.25 -16.44 -12.20
C ASP A 28 19.93 -16.18 -11.43
N GLU A 29 19.94 -16.17 -10.10
CA GLU A 29 18.82 -15.78 -9.23
C GLU A 29 18.60 -14.25 -9.14
N ASP A 30 19.56 -13.46 -9.61
CA ASP A 30 19.57 -12.00 -9.65
C ASP A 30 19.23 -11.49 -11.07
N ALA A 31 18.17 -12.04 -11.69
CA ALA A 31 17.70 -11.58 -12.99
C ALA A 31 17.53 -10.04 -12.97
N PRO A 32 17.93 -9.31 -14.03
CA PRO A 32 17.75 -7.88 -14.09
C PRO A 32 16.27 -7.56 -13.81
N LEU A 33 16.02 -6.69 -12.83
CA LEU A 33 14.66 -6.23 -12.58
C LEU A 33 14.08 -5.69 -13.90
N PRO A 34 12.77 -5.87 -14.13
CA PRO A 34 12.08 -5.19 -15.22
C PRO A 34 12.37 -3.69 -15.24
N HIS A 35 12.16 -3.03 -16.38
CA HIS A 35 12.34 -1.58 -16.47
C HIS A 35 11.47 -0.86 -15.42
N ASP A 36 11.81 0.36 -15.03
CA ASP A 36 11.09 1.05 -13.94
C ASP A 36 9.57 1.18 -14.18
N ASP A 37 9.19 1.42 -15.43
CA ASP A 37 7.79 1.44 -15.85
C ASP A 37 7.13 0.05 -15.74
N ASP A 38 7.88 -1.02 -16.00
CA ASP A 38 7.41 -2.40 -15.85
C ASP A 38 7.23 -2.74 -14.36
N LEU A 39 8.05 -2.18 -13.46
CA LEU A 39 7.95 -2.44 -12.02
C LEU A 39 6.69 -1.82 -11.40
N ARG A 40 6.28 -0.64 -11.86
CA ARG A 40 4.99 -0.06 -11.45
C ARG A 40 3.84 -1.00 -11.82
N GLN A 41 3.84 -1.49 -13.06
CA GLN A 41 2.81 -2.41 -13.54
C GLN A 41 2.88 -3.77 -12.84
N ALA A 42 4.07 -4.31 -12.62
CA ALA A 42 4.28 -5.58 -11.91
C ALA A 42 3.85 -5.49 -10.45
N THR A 43 4.16 -4.38 -9.76
CA THR A 43 3.69 -4.12 -8.39
C THR A 43 2.17 -4.05 -8.34
N HIS A 44 1.54 -3.39 -9.33
CA HIS A 44 0.08 -3.35 -9.44
C HIS A 44 -0.52 -4.76 -9.59
N GLN A 45 0.00 -5.57 -10.52
CA GLN A 45 -0.46 -6.96 -10.72
C GLN A 45 -0.27 -7.83 -9.47
N LEU A 46 0.85 -7.67 -8.77
CA LEU A 46 1.11 -8.31 -7.49
C LEU A 46 0.04 -7.94 -6.47
N ILE A 47 -0.29 -6.65 -6.35
CA ILE A 47 -1.34 -6.17 -5.44
C ILE A 47 -2.71 -6.72 -5.81
N VAL A 48 -3.06 -6.81 -7.11
CA VAL A 48 -4.31 -7.48 -7.54
C VAL A 48 -4.39 -8.91 -7.00
N GLY A 49 -3.31 -9.69 -7.10
CA GLY A 49 -3.26 -11.05 -6.54
C GLY A 49 -3.44 -11.11 -5.01
N LEU A 50 -3.02 -10.06 -4.29
CA LEU A 50 -3.26 -9.93 -2.85
C LEU A 50 -4.75 -9.70 -2.53
N TYR A 51 -5.48 -8.97 -3.37
CA TYR A 51 -6.94 -8.84 -3.24
C TYR A 51 -7.66 -10.16 -3.51
N ASP A 52 -7.18 -10.96 -4.47
CA ASP A 52 -7.74 -12.30 -4.69
C ASP A 52 -7.54 -13.22 -3.48
N GLU A 53 -6.37 -13.15 -2.83
CA GLU A 53 -6.13 -13.85 -1.57
C GLU A 53 -7.05 -13.33 -0.44
N ALA A 54 -7.18 -12.01 -0.28
CA ALA A 54 -8.10 -11.43 0.70
C ALA A 54 -9.55 -11.86 0.48
N PHE A 55 -10.01 -11.83 -0.78
CA PHE A 55 -11.33 -12.32 -1.16
C PHE A 55 -11.49 -13.81 -0.87
N ARG A 56 -10.49 -14.65 -1.17
CA ARG A 56 -10.55 -16.09 -0.83
C ARG A 56 -10.72 -16.32 0.68
N ARG A 57 -10.04 -15.53 1.52
CA ARG A 57 -10.18 -15.60 2.99
C ARG A 57 -11.54 -15.11 3.48
N LEU A 58 -12.10 -14.08 2.84
CA LEU A 58 -13.40 -13.49 3.19
C LEU A 58 -14.58 -14.11 2.45
N ARG A 59 -14.38 -15.12 1.59
CA ARG A 59 -15.38 -15.59 0.63
C ARG A 59 -16.72 -15.96 1.28
N LEU A 60 -16.69 -16.64 2.43
CA LEU A 60 -17.91 -17.01 3.15
C LEU A 60 -18.60 -15.77 3.73
N SER A 61 -17.85 -14.84 4.31
CA SER A 61 -18.36 -13.57 4.82
C SER A 61 -18.94 -12.69 3.72
N CYS A 62 -18.30 -12.61 2.55
CA CYS A 62 -18.80 -11.85 1.40
C CYS A 62 -20.08 -12.46 0.80
N LYS A 63 -20.25 -13.79 0.87
CA LYS A 63 -21.52 -14.43 0.51
C LYS A 63 -22.65 -14.08 1.46
N ALA A 64 -22.35 -13.98 2.76
CA ALA A 64 -23.33 -13.62 3.78
C ALA A 64 -23.61 -12.09 3.83
N MET A 65 -22.63 -11.27 3.44
CA MET A 65 -22.67 -9.81 3.51
C MET A 65 -22.20 -9.19 2.17
N PRO A 66 -23.11 -8.92 1.22
CA PRO A 66 -22.76 -8.30 -0.06
C PRO A 66 -22.07 -6.93 0.07
N ASP A 67 -22.39 -6.17 1.12
CA ASP A 67 -21.75 -4.87 1.40
C ASP A 67 -20.24 -5.03 1.67
N LEU A 68 -19.81 -6.12 2.31
CA LEU A 68 -18.39 -6.41 2.53
C LEU A 68 -17.66 -6.63 1.19
N TYR A 69 -18.31 -7.29 0.24
CA TYR A 69 -17.77 -7.45 -1.11
C TYR A 69 -17.61 -6.09 -1.81
N GLY A 70 -18.65 -5.24 -1.75
CA GLY A 70 -18.61 -3.89 -2.33
C GLY A 70 -17.50 -3.02 -1.73
N LEU A 71 -17.32 -3.07 -0.41
CA LEU A 71 -16.24 -2.36 0.28
C LEU A 71 -14.86 -2.88 -0.11
N LEU A 72 -14.70 -4.20 -0.21
CA LEU A 72 -13.44 -4.80 -0.64
C LEU A 72 -13.09 -4.31 -2.06
N SER A 73 -14.08 -4.13 -2.95
CA SER A 73 -13.90 -3.73 -4.36
C SER A 73 -13.56 -2.26 -4.54
N THR A 74 -13.96 -1.42 -3.59
CA THR A 74 -13.96 0.03 -3.79
C THR A 74 -13.13 0.78 -2.76
N ARG A 75 -12.94 0.26 -1.55
CA ARG A 75 -12.35 1.02 -0.44
C ARG A 75 -11.33 0.27 0.43
N GLY A 76 -11.23 -1.05 0.35
CA GLY A 76 -10.34 -1.88 1.18
C GLY A 76 -8.85 -1.75 0.85
N LEU A 77 -8.25 -0.56 1.03
CA LEU A 77 -6.87 -0.26 0.62
C LEU A 77 -5.83 -1.25 1.19
N CYS A 78 -4.81 -1.58 0.39
CA CYS A 78 -3.62 -2.30 0.83
C CYS A 78 -2.56 -1.32 1.38
N LEU A 79 -2.91 -0.59 2.44
CA LEU A 79 -2.00 0.34 3.12
C LEU A 79 -2.00 -0.03 4.60
N GLY A 80 -0.81 -0.08 5.23
CA GLY A 80 -0.67 -0.36 6.66
C GLY A 80 0.64 -1.00 7.08
N LEU A 81 0.75 -1.29 8.38
CA LEU A 81 1.93 -1.87 9.01
C LEU A 81 1.87 -3.40 9.16
N LEU A 82 0.72 -4.04 8.84
CA LEU A 82 0.59 -5.50 8.81
C LEU A 82 1.06 -6.07 7.47
N ASP A 83 0.98 -7.38 7.30
CA ASP A 83 1.12 -7.99 5.98
C ASP A 83 0.04 -7.45 5.02
N PRO A 84 0.34 -7.38 3.70
CA PRO A 84 -0.55 -6.77 2.72
C PRO A 84 -1.99 -7.30 2.73
N VAL A 85 -2.17 -8.62 2.87
CA VAL A 85 -3.50 -9.24 2.88
C VAL A 85 -4.27 -8.87 4.13
N SER A 86 -3.62 -8.89 5.30
CA SER A 86 -4.24 -8.45 6.55
C SER A 86 -4.65 -6.98 6.52
N ASN A 87 -3.85 -6.11 5.89
CA ASN A 87 -4.21 -4.69 5.71
C ASN A 87 -5.49 -4.55 4.85
N ILE A 88 -5.58 -5.27 3.72
CA ILE A 88 -6.78 -5.26 2.86
C ILE A 88 -8.02 -5.69 3.65
N ILE A 89 -7.92 -6.81 4.38
CA ILE A 89 -9.03 -7.36 5.15
C ILE A 89 -9.45 -6.39 6.26
N LEU A 90 -8.49 -5.89 7.05
CA LEU A 90 -8.76 -4.99 8.16
C LEU A 90 -9.40 -3.68 7.69
N ASN A 91 -8.88 -3.09 6.61
CA ASN A 91 -9.42 -1.87 6.03
C ASN A 91 -10.82 -2.04 5.49
N THR A 92 -11.10 -3.20 4.90
CA THR A 92 -12.45 -3.51 4.45
C THR A 92 -13.41 -3.59 5.63
N ILE A 93 -13.04 -4.32 6.70
CA ILE A 93 -13.90 -4.55 7.85
C ILE A 93 -14.17 -3.26 8.63
N VAL A 94 -13.17 -2.40 8.79
CA VAL A 94 -13.32 -1.12 9.49
C VAL A 94 -14.37 -0.23 8.81
N LEU A 95 -14.49 -0.32 7.49
CA LEU A 95 -15.46 0.43 6.71
C LEU A 95 -16.87 -0.16 6.71
N LEU A 96 -17.09 -1.33 7.34
CA LEU A 96 -18.42 -1.93 7.49
C LEU A 96 -19.33 -1.18 8.48
N ASP A 97 -18.84 -0.18 9.21
CA ASP A 97 -19.68 0.53 10.17
C ASP A 97 -20.74 1.41 9.47
N PRO A 98 -22.06 1.15 9.59
CA PRO A 98 -23.09 2.01 9.02
C PRO A 98 -23.11 3.43 9.61
N LYS A 99 -22.37 3.69 10.71
CA LYS A 99 -22.18 5.04 11.25
C LYS A 99 -21.18 5.88 10.48
N THR A 100 -20.31 5.27 9.66
CA THR A 100 -19.54 6.01 8.65
C THR A 100 -20.42 6.21 7.42
N LYS A 101 -21.51 6.99 7.58
CA LYS A 101 -22.15 7.57 6.40
C LYS A 101 -21.06 8.37 5.68
N PRO A 102 -20.87 8.20 4.36
CA PRO A 102 -20.06 9.15 3.63
C PRO A 102 -20.61 10.56 3.92
N PRO A 103 -19.76 11.59 3.99
CA PRO A 103 -20.25 12.96 3.90
C PRO A 103 -21.24 13.01 2.73
N LYS A 104 -22.43 13.57 2.95
CA LYS A 104 -23.27 13.95 1.83
C LYS A 104 -22.45 14.98 1.07
N ASP A 105 -22.01 14.64 -0.13
CA ASP A 105 -21.33 15.59 -0.99
C ASP A 105 -22.34 16.69 -1.33
N ASP A 106 -22.23 17.82 -0.63
CA ASP A 106 -22.93 19.06 -0.94
C ASP A 106 -22.28 19.77 -2.15
N TYR A 107 -21.68 19.01 -3.08
CA TYR A 107 -21.18 19.54 -4.34
C TYR A 107 -22.31 19.53 -5.38
N TYR A 108 -22.93 20.68 -5.54
CA TYR A 108 -23.87 20.98 -6.61
C TYR A 108 -23.11 20.94 -7.95
N TYR A 109 -23.20 19.83 -8.67
CA TYR A 109 -22.94 19.80 -10.11
C TYR A 109 -24.29 19.92 -10.83
N ASP A 110 -24.33 20.88 -11.75
CA ASP A 110 -25.43 21.17 -12.64
C ASP A 110 -25.88 19.91 -13.40
N VAL A 111 -27.18 19.64 -13.37
CA VAL A 111 -27.78 18.31 -13.62
C VAL A 111 -27.90 18.01 -15.13
N ASP A 112 -27.51 18.92 -16.01
CA ASP A 112 -27.77 18.80 -17.45
C ASP A 112 -26.57 18.35 -18.31
N ALA A 113 -25.45 17.93 -17.71
CA ALA A 113 -24.30 17.40 -18.46
C ALA A 113 -23.66 16.11 -17.93
N ALA A 114 -24.29 15.42 -16.96
CA ALA A 114 -23.80 14.15 -16.44
C ALA A 114 -24.58 12.97 -17.04
N PRO A 115 -23.93 11.97 -17.68
CA PRO A 115 -24.65 10.78 -18.13
C PRO A 115 -25.21 10.04 -16.89
N PRO A 116 -26.41 9.47 -17.01
CA PRO A 116 -27.17 8.95 -15.88
C PRO A 116 -26.35 7.90 -15.15
N ALA A 117 -26.33 8.01 -13.81
CA ALA A 117 -25.74 7.10 -12.83
C ALA A 117 -25.32 5.77 -13.46
N ALA A 118 -24.12 5.75 -14.05
CA ALA A 118 -23.59 4.52 -14.58
C ALA A 118 -23.38 3.66 -13.34
N LYS A 119 -24.19 2.60 -13.18
CA LYS A 119 -23.72 1.35 -12.56
C LYS A 119 -22.29 1.24 -13.03
N ARG A 120 -21.28 1.50 -12.17
CA ARG A 120 -19.87 1.56 -12.57
C ARG A 120 -19.62 0.22 -13.24
N ARG A 121 -19.68 0.22 -14.57
CA ARG A 121 -19.77 -1.00 -15.34
C ARG A 121 -18.44 -1.67 -15.05
N CYS A 122 -18.49 -2.84 -14.40
CA CYS A 122 -17.38 -3.77 -14.45
C CYS A 122 -17.02 -3.85 -15.93
N ARG A 123 -15.90 -3.24 -16.32
CA ARG A 123 -15.45 -3.35 -17.71
C ARG A 123 -15.20 -4.84 -17.90
N PRO A 124 -15.89 -5.51 -18.84
CA PRO A 124 -15.68 -6.93 -19.05
C PRO A 124 -14.19 -7.16 -19.31
N GLY A 125 -13.54 -7.98 -18.48
CA GLY A 125 -12.11 -8.30 -18.59
C GLY A 125 -11.16 -7.63 -17.58
N PHE A 126 -11.66 -6.88 -16.59
CA PHE A 126 -10.85 -6.34 -15.48
C PHE A 126 -11.26 -6.95 -14.14
N ASP A 127 -10.29 -7.28 -13.29
CA ASP A 127 -10.53 -7.83 -11.96
C ASP A 127 -11.39 -6.86 -11.11
N PRO A 128 -12.29 -7.37 -10.25
CA PRO A 128 -13.21 -6.53 -9.46
C PRO A 128 -12.50 -5.47 -8.60
N TRP A 129 -11.23 -5.72 -8.27
CA TRP A 129 -10.42 -4.92 -7.37
C TRP A 129 -9.47 -3.95 -8.09
N HIS A 130 -9.51 -3.85 -9.43
CA HIS A 130 -8.49 -3.10 -10.18
C HIS A 130 -8.39 -1.62 -9.76
N GLU A 131 -9.51 -0.93 -9.54
CA GLU A 131 -9.49 0.48 -9.12
C GLU A 131 -8.85 0.65 -7.74
N VAL A 132 -9.27 -0.17 -6.77
CA VAL A 132 -8.74 -0.10 -5.40
C VAL A 132 -7.30 -0.60 -5.32
N ALA A 133 -6.89 -1.54 -6.17
CA ALA A 133 -5.51 -1.99 -6.32
C ALA A 133 -4.61 -0.88 -6.88
N CYS A 134 -5.07 -0.14 -7.89
CA CYS A 134 -4.38 1.05 -8.41
C CYS A 134 -4.18 2.12 -7.33
N ARG A 135 -5.23 2.43 -6.57
CA ARG A 135 -5.16 3.36 -5.42
C ARG A 135 -4.19 2.88 -4.35
N SER A 136 -4.18 1.58 -4.05
CA SER A 136 -3.26 0.97 -3.09
C SER A 136 -1.81 1.00 -3.55
N THR A 137 -1.59 0.75 -4.84
CA THR A 137 -0.25 0.82 -5.45
C THR A 137 0.31 2.23 -5.31
N HIS A 138 -0.51 3.24 -5.63
CA HIS A 138 -0.12 4.64 -5.50
C HIS A 138 0.10 5.05 -4.04
N SER A 139 -0.75 4.61 -3.11
CA SER A 139 -0.63 4.98 -1.69
C SER A 139 0.64 4.41 -1.03
N LEU A 140 1.01 3.16 -1.34
CA LEU A 140 2.25 2.56 -0.84
C LEU A 140 3.49 3.29 -1.38
N MET A 141 3.48 3.67 -2.66
CA MET A 141 4.54 4.48 -3.25
C MET A 141 4.62 5.85 -2.57
N ALA A 142 3.49 6.55 -2.45
CA ALA A 142 3.40 7.85 -1.82
C ALA A 142 3.88 7.82 -0.36
N PHE A 143 3.60 6.73 0.37
CA PHE A 143 4.14 6.52 1.71
C PHE A 143 5.66 6.51 1.68
N LEU A 144 6.29 5.69 0.83
CA LEU A 144 7.76 5.55 0.82
C LEU A 144 8.44 6.87 0.45
N VAL A 145 7.92 7.57 -0.56
CA VAL A 145 8.44 8.88 -0.98
C VAL A 145 8.30 9.91 0.15
N ALA A 146 7.14 10.00 0.80
CA ALA A 146 6.92 10.94 1.90
C ALA A 146 7.71 10.57 3.16
N TYR A 147 7.83 9.27 3.47
CA TYR A 147 8.54 8.78 4.63
C TYR A 147 10.03 9.08 4.50
N PHE A 148 10.67 8.70 3.39
CA PHE A 148 12.12 8.86 3.23
C PHE A 148 12.54 10.25 2.76
N GLY A 149 11.75 10.90 1.90
CA GLY A 149 12.04 12.23 1.32
C GLY A 149 13.23 12.27 0.36
N CYS A 150 14.07 11.24 0.34
CA CYS A 150 15.28 11.15 -0.48
C CYS A 150 15.20 10.14 -1.64
N ILE A 151 14.08 9.42 -1.78
CA ILE A 151 13.84 8.47 -2.88
C ILE A 151 12.72 8.96 -3.79
N ASN A 152 12.82 8.64 -5.08
CA ASN A 152 11.82 8.96 -6.09
C ASN A 152 10.83 7.80 -6.33
N GLU A 153 9.78 8.03 -7.12
CA GLU A 153 8.74 7.02 -7.36
C GLU A 153 9.29 5.71 -7.98
N PRO A 154 10.17 5.75 -9.01
CA PRO A 154 10.78 4.53 -9.55
C PRO A 154 11.52 3.71 -8.49
N GLN A 155 12.32 4.37 -7.64
CA GLN A 155 13.00 3.70 -6.54
C GLN A 155 12.00 3.08 -5.55
N ALA A 156 10.95 3.81 -5.19
CA ALA A 156 9.90 3.30 -4.32
C ALA A 156 9.25 2.03 -4.89
N PHE A 157 8.93 1.99 -6.20
CA PHE A 157 8.38 0.80 -6.83
C PHE A 157 9.35 -0.40 -6.84
N ARG A 158 10.66 -0.17 -7.01
CA ARG A 158 11.66 -1.25 -6.87
C ARG A 158 11.61 -1.91 -5.50
N TYR A 159 11.57 -1.11 -4.43
CA TYR A 159 11.50 -1.63 -3.06
C TYR A 159 10.17 -2.32 -2.77
N LEU A 160 9.05 -1.74 -3.22
CA LEU A 160 7.72 -2.35 -3.04
C LEU A 160 7.60 -3.69 -3.76
N TYR A 161 8.09 -3.78 -5.00
CA TYR A 161 8.08 -5.02 -5.75
C TYR A 161 8.90 -6.11 -5.05
N ARG A 162 10.15 -5.79 -4.64
CA ARG A 162 11.00 -6.73 -3.89
C ARG A 162 10.42 -7.12 -2.54
N ALA A 163 9.68 -6.23 -1.90
CA ALA A 163 9.02 -6.48 -0.63
C ALA A 163 7.66 -7.17 -0.77
N ASN A 164 7.24 -7.57 -1.98
CA ASN A 164 5.91 -8.14 -2.22
C ASN A 164 4.78 -7.24 -1.68
N ALA A 165 4.90 -5.93 -1.91
CA ALA A 165 4.04 -4.85 -1.39
C ALA A 165 3.95 -4.75 0.15
N ASN A 166 4.80 -5.48 0.91
CA ASN A 166 4.88 -5.34 2.36
C ASN A 166 5.63 -4.05 2.72
N LEU A 167 4.90 -3.08 3.26
CA LEU A 167 5.42 -1.75 3.55
C LEU A 167 6.56 -1.75 4.57
N ASN A 168 6.45 -2.56 5.62
CA ASN A 168 7.46 -2.66 6.67
C ASN A 168 8.76 -3.26 6.12
N LEU A 169 8.63 -4.34 5.31
CA LEU A 169 9.76 -4.92 4.61
C LEU A 169 10.40 -3.95 3.61
N ALA A 170 9.60 -3.19 2.87
CA ALA A 170 10.12 -2.18 1.95
C ALA A 170 10.93 -1.10 2.67
N VAL A 171 10.47 -0.62 3.84
CA VAL A 171 11.20 0.34 4.67
C VAL A 171 12.53 -0.24 5.16
N MET A 172 12.51 -1.49 5.65
CA MET A 172 13.73 -2.20 6.05
C MET A 172 14.74 -2.33 4.89
N LEU A 173 14.27 -2.61 3.68
CA LEU A 173 15.12 -2.67 2.48
C LEU A 173 15.76 -1.31 2.17
N VAL A 174 14.99 -0.21 2.25
CA VAL A 174 15.53 1.14 2.02
C VAL A 174 16.55 1.53 3.09
N GLN A 175 16.26 1.25 4.36
CA GLN A 175 17.18 1.51 5.48
C GLN A 175 18.51 0.80 5.29
N HIS A 176 18.45 -0.49 4.96
CA HIS A 176 19.62 -1.30 4.69
C HIS A 176 20.40 -0.78 3.46
N ASP A 177 19.71 -0.44 2.37
CA ASP A 177 20.35 -0.06 1.10
C ASP A 177 20.94 1.35 1.09
N LEU A 178 20.29 2.33 1.73
CA LEU A 178 20.70 3.74 1.67
C LEU A 178 21.49 4.21 2.90
N PHE A 179 21.21 3.65 4.08
CA PHE A 179 21.77 4.17 5.32
C PHE A 179 22.76 3.19 5.97
N HIS A 180 22.90 1.97 5.44
CA HIS A 180 23.66 0.89 6.07
C HIS A 180 23.28 0.71 7.55
N ALA A 181 22.03 1.02 7.88
CA ALA A 181 21.50 0.92 9.22
C ALA A 181 21.02 -0.52 9.47
N GLU A 182 21.08 -0.94 10.74
CA GLU A 182 20.37 -2.14 11.16
C GLU A 182 18.88 -1.97 10.79
N PRO A 183 18.27 -2.94 10.08
CA PRO A 183 16.87 -2.84 9.68
C PRO A 183 15.98 -2.65 10.90
N GLU A 184 15.26 -1.54 10.96
CA GLU A 184 14.35 -1.23 12.05
C GLU A 184 12.92 -1.19 11.53
N ALA A 185 12.06 -1.98 12.15
CA ALA A 185 10.65 -2.00 11.81
C ALA A 185 10.03 -0.61 11.99
N LEU A 186 9.01 -0.30 11.17
CA LEU A 186 8.24 0.93 11.32
C LEU A 186 7.68 1.07 12.74
N ASP A 187 8.04 2.16 13.41
CA ASP A 187 7.40 2.55 14.67
C ASP A 187 6.05 3.22 14.37
N PRO A 188 4.91 2.60 14.79
CA PRO A 188 3.59 3.18 14.60
C PRO A 188 3.37 4.51 15.31
N GLU A 189 4.06 4.74 16.43
CA GLU A 189 3.87 5.94 17.25
C GLU A 189 4.73 7.12 16.77
N SER A 190 5.70 6.86 15.90
CA SER A 190 6.54 7.90 15.31
C SER A 190 5.70 8.89 14.49
N ASP A 191 5.89 10.18 14.76
CA ASP A 191 5.28 11.27 13.99
C ASP A 191 5.55 11.14 12.49
N ARG A 192 6.73 10.66 12.12
CA ARG A 192 7.14 10.42 10.74
C ARG A 192 6.26 9.36 10.07
N THR A 193 6.07 8.20 10.73
CA THR A 193 5.23 7.11 10.23
C THR A 193 3.78 7.57 10.09
N ARG A 194 3.25 8.25 11.10
CA ARG A 194 1.87 8.76 11.09
C ARG A 194 1.64 9.80 10.00
N ALA A 195 2.57 10.73 9.81
CA ALA A 195 2.51 11.73 8.76
C ALA A 195 2.54 11.09 7.37
N ALA A 196 3.45 10.13 7.14
CA ALA A 196 3.54 9.43 5.87
C ALA A 196 2.29 8.57 5.57
N LEU A 197 1.73 7.88 6.57
CA LEU A 197 0.45 7.15 6.43
C LEU A 197 -0.70 8.07 6.06
N LYS A 198 -0.81 9.23 6.72
CA LYS A 198 -1.84 10.23 6.43
C LYS A 198 -1.70 10.82 5.03
N TRP A 199 -0.47 11.09 4.61
CA TRP A 199 -0.18 11.54 3.24
C TRP A 199 -0.63 10.49 2.22
N ALA A 200 -0.16 9.25 2.38
CA ALA A 200 -0.50 8.13 1.52
C ALA A 200 -2.01 7.88 1.38
N ALA A 201 -2.75 7.97 2.49
CA ALA A 201 -4.21 7.80 2.49
C ALA A 201 -4.92 8.94 1.72
N THR A 202 -4.45 10.17 1.90
CA THR A 202 -4.99 11.34 1.18
C THR A 202 -4.69 11.25 -0.32
N SER A 203 -3.47 10.87 -0.70
CA SER A 203 -3.08 10.64 -2.09
C SER A 203 -3.89 9.52 -2.76
N ALA A 204 -4.43 8.58 -1.98
CA ALA A 204 -5.32 7.53 -2.48
C ALA A 204 -6.75 8.02 -2.74
N GLY A 205 -7.10 9.28 -2.46
CA GLY A 205 -8.46 9.79 -2.57
C GLY A 205 -9.44 9.12 -1.60
N ASP A 206 -8.97 8.69 -0.42
CA ASP A 206 -9.88 8.19 0.62
C ASP A 206 -10.18 9.28 1.65
N ASP A 207 -11.40 9.81 1.62
CA ASP A 207 -11.89 10.79 2.60
C ASP A 207 -11.98 10.21 4.03
N SER A 208 -11.87 8.88 4.18
CA SER A 208 -11.72 8.19 5.46
C SER A 208 -10.28 8.23 6.02
N SER A 209 -9.40 9.06 5.44
CA SER A 209 -7.97 9.21 5.76
C SER A 209 -7.68 9.26 7.27
N ALA A 210 -8.54 9.90 8.08
CA ALA A 210 -8.37 9.96 9.54
C ALA A 210 -8.66 8.63 10.26
N THR A 211 -9.67 7.87 9.83
CA THR A 211 -10.06 6.58 10.45
C THR A 211 -9.07 5.50 10.04
N LEU A 212 -8.68 5.48 8.77
CA LEU A 212 -7.69 4.53 8.26
C LEU A 212 -6.31 4.80 8.84
N ALA A 213 -5.83 6.06 8.88
CA ALA A 213 -4.54 6.36 9.49
C ALA A 213 -4.48 5.98 10.98
N ARG A 214 -5.60 6.10 11.70
CA ARG A 214 -5.71 5.61 13.09
C ARG A 214 -5.60 4.10 13.16
N VAL A 215 -6.36 3.35 12.35
CA VAL A 215 -6.30 1.89 12.32
C VAL A 215 -4.91 1.40 11.88
N MET A 216 -4.25 2.12 10.98
CA MET A 216 -2.91 1.79 10.50
C MET A 216 -1.79 2.00 11.49
N ALA A 217 -1.96 2.95 12.41
CA ALA A 217 -1.02 3.19 13.50
C ALA A 217 -1.30 2.28 14.71
N ILE A 218 -2.46 1.62 14.79
CA ILE A 218 -2.78 0.77 15.93
C ILE A 218 -2.09 -0.59 15.74
N ARG A 219 -1.10 -0.90 16.59
CA ARG A 219 -0.83 -2.30 16.96
C ARG A 219 -2.14 -2.82 17.53
N LEU A 220 -2.86 -3.70 16.83
CA LEU A 220 -4.15 -4.25 17.28
C LEU A 220 -4.06 -4.65 18.76
N LYS A 221 -4.54 -3.78 19.66
CA LYS A 221 -4.66 -4.09 21.09
C LYS A 221 -5.93 -4.94 21.22
N HIS A 222 -6.04 -5.69 22.32
CA HIS A 222 -7.18 -6.60 22.54
C HIS A 222 -8.55 -5.93 22.28
N ALA A 223 -8.71 -4.67 22.69
CA ALA A 223 -9.95 -3.91 22.49
C ALA A 223 -10.31 -3.63 21.02
N ASP A 224 -9.31 -3.41 20.15
CA ASP A 224 -9.54 -3.18 18.71
C ASP A 224 -9.88 -4.50 18.01
N LEU A 225 -9.31 -5.60 18.49
CA LEU A 225 -9.62 -6.96 18.06
C LEU A 225 -11.05 -7.35 18.43
N ASP A 226 -11.53 -6.89 19.59
CA ASP A 226 -12.93 -7.05 20.01
C ASP A 226 -13.89 -6.22 19.16
N LEU A 227 -13.49 -5.02 18.71
CA LEU A 227 -14.26 -4.24 17.73
C LEU A 227 -14.37 -4.98 16.39
N VAL A 228 -13.26 -5.51 15.88
CA VAL A 228 -13.22 -6.29 14.63
C VAL A 228 -14.07 -7.56 14.75
N LYS A 229 -13.93 -8.31 15.85
CA LYS A 229 -14.76 -9.50 16.14
C LYS A 229 -16.23 -9.13 16.24
N LYS A 230 -16.56 -8.07 16.98
CA LYS A 230 -17.93 -7.58 17.07
C LYS A 230 -18.48 -7.27 15.69
N LYS A 231 -17.75 -6.55 14.82
CA LYS A 231 -18.20 -6.22 13.46
C LYS A 231 -18.38 -7.46 12.57
N LEU A 232 -17.48 -8.43 12.65
CA LEU A 232 -17.57 -9.68 11.88
C LEU A 232 -18.71 -10.60 12.33
N PHE A 233 -19.01 -10.64 13.63
CA PHE A 233 -19.94 -11.60 14.22
C PHE A 233 -21.28 -10.97 14.69
N SER A 234 -21.42 -9.64 14.65
CA SER A 234 -22.70 -8.95 14.94
C SER A 234 -23.62 -8.82 13.72
N ALA A 235 -23.15 -9.18 12.53
CA ALA A 235 -23.99 -9.28 11.35
C ALA A 235 -24.83 -10.58 11.46
N THR A 236 -25.88 -10.54 12.27
CA THR A 236 -26.95 -11.52 12.20
C THR A 236 -27.52 -11.50 10.77
N PRO A 237 -27.70 -12.67 10.11
CA PRO A 237 -28.42 -12.71 8.85
C PRO A 237 -29.84 -12.22 9.12
N LEU A 238 -30.24 -11.15 8.41
CA LEU A 238 -31.65 -10.79 8.31
C LEU A 238 -32.37 -11.98 7.67
N HIS A 239 -33.19 -12.65 8.48
CA HIS A 239 -34.14 -13.67 8.04
C HIS A 239 -35.24 -13.04 7.18
#